data_AF-A0A1W9VM86-F1
#
_entry.id   AF-A0A1W9VM86-F1
#
_cell.length_a   1.000
_cell.length_b   1.000
_cell.length_c   1.000
_cell.angle_alpha   90.00
_cell.angle_beta   90.00
_cell.angle_gamma   90.00
#
_symmetry.space_group_name_H-M   'P 1'
#
loop_
_entity.id
_entity.type
_entity.pdbx_description
1 polymer ?
#
loop_
_entity_poly.entity_id
_entity_poly.type
_entity_poly.pdbx_seq_one_letter_code
_entity_poly.pdbx_strand_id
1 'polypeptide(L)'
;MGLLQKAKEQTASSPEIRRDIYPKIRERLSLVQNKIEFYPILFRELIPLFSIEKGALLIRDGDNYMPSSIIGYDETTGNRLRITHKEFNTFNNDKKLENIQKYFSIREFVTISDITIIPFENKNEVKGLILISEFSSENHPTTKELFSYVKKIEDLWEENPFEKLKQMDAPSRDIKESISSFVQRIKNSKNRIIFLKLNLSDLLEKLRKDNSLLTNSSIKNSAIKILSSFVQKRGKVFQLVNNDILITLLDNQGTISITVIQQQINAAFKSIFSNKLNSVDLNYESLIWKDNSIDTILDHFIPDAPAT
;
A
#
# COMPACT_ATOMS: atom_id res chain seq x y z
N MET A 1 -24.55 -14.90 23.13
CA MET A 1 -24.10 -13.74 22.34
C MET A 1 -25.34 -13.00 21.86
N GLY A 2 -25.84 -11.91 22.42
CA GLY A 2 -25.36 -10.90 23.36
C GLY A 2 -25.86 -9.58 22.80
N LEU A 3 -27.02 -9.08 23.27
CA LEU A 3 -27.71 -7.87 22.76
C LEU A 3 -26.83 -6.61 22.70
N LEU A 4 -25.68 -6.62 23.39
CA LEU A 4 -24.63 -5.59 23.35
C LEU A 4 -23.76 -5.60 22.08
N GLN A 5 -23.78 -6.67 21.29
CA GLN A 5 -23.08 -6.73 19.99
C GLN A 5 -23.90 -6.01 18.90
N LYS A 6 -25.23 -6.09 18.98
CA LYS A 6 -26.16 -5.28 18.16
C LYS A 6 -26.08 -3.77 18.44
N ALA A 7 -25.59 -3.36 19.61
CA ALA A 7 -25.40 -1.94 19.95
C ALA A 7 -24.06 -1.37 19.44
N LYS A 8 -23.07 -2.22 19.11
CA LYS A 8 -21.81 -1.81 18.48
C LYS A 8 -21.88 -1.77 16.95
N GLU A 9 -22.90 -2.41 16.39
CA GLU A 9 -23.30 -2.27 14.97
C GLU A 9 -24.39 -1.20 14.85
N GLN A 10 -24.11 0.02 15.30
CA GLN A 10 -24.73 1.18 14.68
C GLN A 10 -24.06 1.36 13.31
N THR A 11 -24.30 0.42 12.39
CA THR A 11 -24.21 0.73 10.96
C THR A 11 -25.05 1.97 10.74
N ALA A 12 -24.55 2.91 9.94
CA ALA A 12 -25.28 4.12 9.62
C ALA A 12 -26.44 3.76 8.70
N SER A 13 -27.46 3.14 9.30
CA SER A 13 -28.54 2.40 8.66
C SER A 13 -29.68 3.31 8.20
N SER A 14 -29.61 4.61 8.51
CA SER A 14 -30.47 5.63 7.95
C SER A 14 -29.68 6.80 7.36
N PRO A 15 -30.21 7.49 6.32
CA PRO A 15 -29.59 8.69 5.77
C PRO A 15 -29.33 9.80 6.79
N GLU A 16 -30.20 9.94 7.81
CA GLU A 16 -30.05 10.93 8.88
C GLU A 16 -28.82 10.64 9.73
N ILE A 17 -28.65 9.39 10.15
CA ILE A 17 -27.49 8.95 10.93
C ILE A 17 -26.20 9.18 10.13
N ARG A 18 -26.19 8.90 8.82
CA ARG A 18 -25.04 9.16 7.94
C ARG A 18 -24.68 10.65 7.86
N ARG A 19 -25.69 11.53 7.78
CA ARG A 19 -25.49 12.98 7.77
C ARG A 19 -24.88 13.48 9.09
N ASP A 20 -25.25 12.90 10.22
CA ASP A 20 -24.74 13.29 11.53
C ASP A 20 -23.34 12.75 11.83
N ILE A 21 -23.00 11.57 11.29
CA ILE A 21 -21.68 10.95 11.47
C ILE A 21 -20.63 11.57 10.53
N TYR A 22 -21.02 11.95 9.31
CA TYR A 22 -20.08 12.44 8.30
C TYR A 22 -19.16 13.60 8.78
N PRO A 23 -19.64 14.64 9.48
CA PRO A 23 -18.77 15.71 9.99
C PRO A 23 -17.65 15.20 10.92
N LYS A 24 -17.94 14.20 11.75
CA LYS A 24 -16.96 13.59 12.66
C LYS A 24 -15.91 12.79 11.89
N ILE A 25 -16.33 12.07 10.84
CA ILE A 25 -15.42 11.39 9.94
C ILE A 25 -14.48 12.41 9.28
N ARG A 26 -15.04 13.49 8.74
CA ARG A 26 -14.26 14.55 8.07
C ARG A 26 -13.21 15.17 8.98
N GLU A 27 -13.57 15.47 10.24
CA GLU A 27 -12.65 15.99 11.25
C GLU A 27 -11.51 15.02 11.56
N ARG A 28 -11.79 13.72 11.68
CA ARG A 28 -10.73 12.72 11.90
C ARG A 28 -9.81 12.61 10.70
N LEU A 29 -10.37 12.64 9.49
CA LEU A 29 -9.59 12.53 8.26
C LEU A 29 -8.65 13.73 8.06
N SER A 30 -9.08 14.95 8.42
CA SER A 30 -8.20 16.13 8.33
C SER A 30 -6.97 16.04 9.25
N LEU A 31 -7.09 15.38 10.42
CA LEU A 31 -5.96 15.16 11.33
C LEU A 31 -4.92 14.16 10.81
N VAL A 32 -5.27 13.37 9.79
CA VAL A 32 -4.41 12.32 9.22
C VAL A 32 -4.15 12.49 7.72
N GLN A 33 -4.63 13.58 7.10
CA GLN A 33 -4.54 13.83 5.65
C GLN A 33 -3.10 13.80 5.11
N ASN A 34 -2.13 14.17 5.95
CA ASN A 34 -0.72 14.21 5.60
C ASN A 34 0.07 12.95 6.01
N LYS A 35 -0.62 11.88 6.44
CA LYS A 35 0.00 10.63 6.94
C LYS A 35 -0.16 9.50 5.93
N ILE A 36 0.74 8.52 5.96
CA ILE A 36 0.65 7.33 5.10
C ILE A 36 -0.60 6.50 5.42
N GLU A 37 -1.01 6.55 6.68
CA GLU A 37 -2.18 5.84 7.20
C GLU A 37 -3.48 6.47 6.73
N PHE A 38 -3.43 7.56 5.95
CA PHE A 38 -4.62 8.24 5.43
C PHE A 38 -5.56 7.27 4.71
N TYR A 39 -5.10 6.50 3.73
CA TYR A 39 -6.00 5.62 2.96
C TYR A 39 -6.61 4.49 3.81
N PRO A 40 -5.86 3.78 4.67
CA PRO A 40 -6.46 2.83 5.60
C PRO A 40 -7.45 3.43 6.58
N ILE A 41 -7.17 4.63 7.09
CA ILE A 41 -8.08 5.33 8.01
C ILE A 41 -9.32 5.80 7.26
N LEU A 42 -9.15 6.35 6.05
CA LEU A 42 -10.24 6.71 5.15
C LEU A 42 -11.16 5.52 4.90
N PHE A 43 -10.62 4.39 4.45
CA PHE A 43 -11.43 3.22 4.17
C PHE A 43 -12.13 2.69 5.43
N ARG A 44 -11.44 2.70 6.58
CA ARG A 44 -12.03 2.32 7.87
C ARG A 44 -13.22 3.17 8.26
N GLU A 45 -13.12 4.49 8.09
CA GLU A 45 -14.21 5.41 8.42
C GLU A 45 -15.35 5.31 7.40
N LEU A 46 -15.06 4.95 6.15
CA LEU A 46 -16.06 4.74 5.10
C LEU A 46 -16.85 3.44 5.26
N ILE A 47 -16.26 2.36 5.78
CA ILE A 47 -16.94 1.08 6.00
C ILE A 47 -18.27 1.23 6.74
N PRO A 48 -18.34 1.84 7.94
CA PRO A 48 -19.61 2.00 8.65
C PRO A 48 -20.54 3.04 8.02
N LEU A 49 -19.99 4.06 7.35
CA LEU A 49 -20.76 5.08 6.65
C LEU A 49 -21.48 4.51 5.42
N PHE A 50 -20.81 3.61 4.69
CA PHE A 50 -21.29 2.99 3.46
C PHE A 50 -21.87 1.60 3.67
N SER A 51 -21.85 1.09 4.90
CA SER A 51 -22.27 -0.27 5.26
C SER A 51 -21.54 -1.35 4.46
N ILE A 52 -20.24 -1.18 4.21
CA ILE A 52 -19.43 -2.12 3.39
C ILE A 52 -19.19 -3.41 4.17
N GLU A 53 -19.59 -4.54 3.61
CA GLU A 53 -19.22 -5.87 4.12
C GLU A 53 -18.02 -6.45 3.36
N LYS A 54 -18.06 -6.40 2.02
CA LYS A 54 -16.94 -6.74 1.16
C LYS A 54 -16.60 -5.58 0.22
N GLY A 55 -15.34 -5.19 0.23
CA GLY A 55 -14.86 -4.11 -0.61
C GLY A 55 -13.38 -3.81 -0.47
N ALA A 56 -12.92 -2.88 -1.30
CA ALA A 56 -11.54 -2.43 -1.32
C ALA A 56 -11.43 -0.94 -1.64
N LEU A 57 -10.42 -0.29 -1.06
CA LEU A 57 -9.91 1.01 -1.52
C LEU A 57 -8.67 0.76 -2.38
N LEU A 58 -8.78 1.12 -3.66
CA LEU A 58 -7.72 1.01 -4.65
C LEU A 58 -7.14 2.41 -4.91
N ILE A 59 -5.81 2.54 -4.93
CA ILE A 59 -5.11 3.81 -5.18
C ILE A 59 -4.31 3.67 -6.48
N ARG A 60 -4.30 4.74 -7.28
CA ARG A 60 -3.60 4.76 -8.56
C ARG A 60 -2.08 4.64 -8.36
N ASP A 61 -1.48 3.71 -9.07
CA ASP A 61 -0.04 3.49 -9.20
C ASP A 61 0.29 3.21 -10.68
N GLY A 62 0.80 4.24 -11.35
CA GLY A 62 0.97 4.24 -12.81
C GLY A 62 -0.38 4.11 -13.54
N ASP A 63 -0.49 3.08 -14.37
CA ASP A 63 -1.71 2.73 -15.12
C ASP A 63 -2.66 1.82 -14.33
N ASN A 64 -2.26 1.35 -13.14
CA ASN A 64 -3.03 0.40 -12.34
C ASN A 64 -3.64 1.08 -11.10
N TYR A 65 -4.78 0.58 -10.65
CA TYR A 65 -5.34 0.85 -9.33
C TYR A 65 -5.04 -0.36 -8.43
N MET A 66 -4.23 -0.13 -7.40
CA MET A 66 -3.73 -1.17 -6.50
C MET A 66 -4.39 -1.08 -5.11
N PRO A 67 -4.64 -2.21 -4.44
CA PRO A 67 -5.41 -2.24 -3.20
C PRO A 67 -4.56 -1.70 -2.07
N SER A 68 -4.95 -0.52 -1.58
CA SER A 68 -4.41 0.05 -0.35
C SER A 68 -5.08 -0.58 0.86
N SER A 69 -6.38 -0.84 0.79
CA SER A 69 -7.13 -1.43 1.89
C SER A 69 -8.22 -2.37 1.42
N ILE A 70 -8.47 -3.44 2.17
CA ILE A 70 -9.43 -4.50 1.82
C ILE A 70 -10.20 -4.94 3.06
N ILE A 71 -11.48 -5.27 2.88
CA ILE A 71 -12.32 -5.96 3.86
C ILE A 71 -13.13 -7.07 3.19
N GLY A 72 -13.28 -8.20 3.88
CA GLY A 72 -14.20 -9.27 3.50
C GLY A 72 -13.76 -10.18 2.35
N TYR A 73 -12.75 -9.80 1.56
CA TYR A 73 -12.20 -10.66 0.50
C TYR A 73 -11.19 -11.69 1.01
N ASP A 74 -11.14 -12.83 0.33
CA ASP A 74 -10.07 -13.81 0.50
C ASP A 74 -8.67 -13.27 0.11
N GLU A 75 -7.63 -13.94 0.62
CA GLU A 75 -6.23 -13.55 0.38
C GLU A 75 -5.85 -13.61 -1.11
N THR A 76 -6.45 -14.51 -1.88
CA THR A 76 -6.15 -14.66 -3.32
C THR A 76 -6.63 -13.44 -4.09
N THR A 77 -7.85 -12.98 -3.81
CA THR A 77 -8.45 -11.77 -4.36
C THR A 77 -7.64 -10.56 -3.92
N GLY A 78 -7.26 -10.47 -2.66
CA GLY A 78 -6.44 -9.35 -2.18
C GLY A 78 -5.09 -9.22 -2.88
N ASN A 79 -4.49 -10.34 -3.31
CA ASN A 79 -3.24 -10.34 -4.07
C ASN A 79 -3.43 -10.05 -5.58
N ARG A 80 -4.59 -10.40 -6.14
CA ARG A 80 -4.91 -10.28 -7.57
C ARG A 80 -5.57 -8.96 -7.95
N LEU A 81 -6.30 -8.34 -7.02
CA LEU A 81 -7.13 -7.18 -7.29
C LEU A 81 -6.27 -6.01 -7.78
N ARG A 82 -6.25 -5.76 -9.09
CA ARG A 82 -5.43 -4.72 -9.74
C ARG A 82 -6.10 -4.26 -11.03
N ILE A 83 -6.86 -3.19 -10.98
CA ILE A 83 -7.67 -2.76 -12.13
C ILE A 83 -6.86 -1.75 -12.96
N THR A 84 -6.68 -1.93 -14.27
CA THR A 84 -6.04 -0.89 -15.09
C THR A 84 -6.99 0.27 -15.33
N HIS A 85 -6.45 1.44 -15.67
CA HIS A 85 -7.26 2.59 -16.08
C HIS A 85 -8.18 2.26 -17.26
N LYS A 86 -7.67 1.49 -18.23
CA LYS A 86 -8.47 1.04 -19.38
C LYS A 86 -9.65 0.17 -18.95
N GLU A 87 -9.43 -0.81 -18.09
CA GLU A 87 -10.48 -1.73 -17.64
C GLU A 87 -11.50 -1.05 -16.73
N PHE A 88 -11.06 -0.10 -15.89
CA PHE A 88 -11.97 0.75 -15.15
C PHE A 88 -12.90 1.52 -16.09
N ASN A 89 -12.37 2.16 -17.14
CA ASN A 89 -13.18 2.89 -18.11
C ASN A 89 -14.16 1.97 -18.86
N THR A 90 -13.72 0.78 -19.27
CA THR A 90 -14.60 -0.22 -19.90
C THR A 90 -15.71 -0.68 -18.95
N PHE A 91 -15.38 -1.00 -17.69
CA PHE A 91 -16.39 -1.35 -16.69
C PHE A 91 -17.35 -0.19 -16.42
N ASN A 92 -16.86 1.04 -16.35
CA ASN A 92 -17.70 2.20 -16.05
C ASN A 92 -18.74 2.46 -17.15
N ASN A 93 -18.42 2.12 -18.41
CA ASN A 93 -19.33 2.24 -19.54
C ASN A 93 -20.36 1.10 -19.60
N ASP A 94 -19.89 -0.14 -19.47
CA ASP A 94 -20.73 -1.31 -19.78
C ASP A 94 -21.36 -1.96 -18.54
N LYS A 95 -20.82 -1.68 -17.34
CA LYS A 95 -21.22 -2.25 -16.04
C LYS A 95 -21.25 -3.79 -16.01
N LYS A 96 -20.50 -4.44 -16.90
CA LYS A 96 -20.38 -5.90 -17.04
C LYS A 96 -19.35 -6.47 -16.07
N LEU A 97 -19.76 -7.41 -15.22
CA LEU A 97 -18.90 -8.04 -14.21
C LEU A 97 -17.77 -8.87 -14.83
N GLU A 98 -17.97 -9.40 -16.04
CA GLU A 98 -16.97 -10.19 -16.77
C GLU A 98 -15.67 -9.41 -17.01
N ASN A 99 -15.77 -8.07 -17.15
CA ASN A 99 -14.62 -7.20 -17.35
C ASN A 99 -13.64 -7.19 -16.17
N ILE A 100 -14.13 -7.54 -14.98
CA ILE A 100 -13.35 -7.51 -13.72
C ILE A 100 -13.21 -8.90 -13.08
N GLN A 101 -13.78 -9.95 -13.68
CA GLN A 101 -13.73 -11.32 -13.18
C GLN A 101 -12.32 -11.79 -12.81
N LYS A 102 -11.32 -11.46 -13.65
CA LYS A 102 -9.93 -11.91 -13.48
C LYS A 102 -9.25 -11.40 -12.21
N TYR A 103 -9.83 -10.42 -11.52
CA TYR A 103 -9.29 -9.85 -10.28
C TYR A 103 -9.76 -10.55 -9.02
N PHE A 104 -10.78 -11.39 -9.14
CA PHE A 104 -11.34 -12.13 -8.02
C PHE A 104 -10.87 -13.58 -8.07
N SER A 105 -10.83 -14.23 -6.92
CA SER A 105 -10.79 -15.69 -6.89
C SER A 105 -12.11 -16.23 -7.47
N ILE A 106 -12.10 -17.44 -8.02
CA ILE A 106 -13.32 -18.07 -8.55
C ILE A 106 -14.38 -18.18 -7.45
N ARG A 107 -13.94 -18.49 -6.21
CA ARG A 107 -14.83 -18.65 -5.06
C ARG A 107 -15.51 -17.33 -4.70
N GLU A 108 -14.79 -16.23 -4.72
CA GLU A 108 -15.37 -14.90 -4.51
C GLU A 108 -16.29 -14.52 -5.67
N PHE A 109 -15.80 -14.60 -6.91
CA PHE A 109 -16.55 -14.11 -8.07
C PHE A 109 -17.93 -14.75 -8.24
N VAL A 110 -18.05 -16.06 -7.98
CA VAL A 110 -19.34 -16.77 -8.08
C VAL A 110 -20.38 -16.28 -7.07
N THR A 111 -19.94 -15.66 -5.97
CA THR A 111 -20.84 -15.09 -4.94
C THR A 111 -21.18 -13.62 -5.19
N ILE A 112 -20.49 -12.96 -6.10
CA ILE A 112 -20.69 -11.54 -6.40
C ILE A 112 -21.89 -11.41 -7.34
N SER A 113 -22.95 -10.76 -6.85
CA SER A 113 -24.15 -10.44 -7.63
C SER A 113 -24.06 -9.08 -8.32
N ASP A 114 -23.40 -8.11 -7.69
CA ASP A 114 -23.20 -6.76 -8.23
C ASP A 114 -21.89 -6.16 -7.70
N ILE A 115 -21.33 -5.19 -8.43
CA ILE A 115 -20.16 -4.42 -8.00
C ILE A 115 -20.43 -2.93 -8.23
N THR A 116 -20.35 -2.18 -7.13
CA THR A 116 -20.30 -0.72 -7.17
C THR A 116 -18.85 -0.25 -7.15
N ILE A 117 -18.43 0.47 -8.20
CA ILE A 117 -17.14 1.17 -8.25
C ILE A 117 -17.38 2.68 -8.23
N ILE A 118 -16.79 3.36 -7.26
CA ILE A 118 -16.87 4.82 -7.12
C ILE A 118 -15.47 5.41 -7.27
N PRO A 119 -15.21 6.23 -8.29
CA PRO A 119 -13.95 6.93 -8.41
C PRO A 119 -13.80 8.01 -7.35
N PHE A 120 -12.55 8.17 -6.88
CA PHE A 120 -12.08 9.38 -6.21
C PHE A 120 -11.31 10.22 -7.21
N GLU A 121 -11.76 11.45 -7.41
CA GLU A 121 -11.17 12.40 -8.33
C GLU A 121 -10.44 13.53 -7.60
N ASN A 122 -9.32 13.97 -8.18
CA ASN A 122 -8.63 15.18 -7.77
C ASN A 122 -8.24 15.93 -9.05
N LYS A 123 -8.66 17.20 -9.18
CA LYS A 123 -8.41 18.03 -10.37
C LYS A 123 -8.78 17.33 -11.69
N ASN A 124 -9.94 16.69 -11.71
CA ASN A 124 -10.49 15.91 -12.84
C ASN A 124 -9.66 14.66 -13.22
N GLU A 125 -8.83 14.16 -12.32
CA GLU A 125 -8.08 12.91 -12.50
C GLU A 125 -8.48 11.89 -11.44
N VAL A 126 -8.82 10.66 -11.86
CA VAL A 126 -9.17 9.57 -10.95
C VAL A 126 -7.92 9.07 -10.23
N LYS A 127 -7.81 9.35 -8.93
CA LYS A 127 -6.67 8.97 -8.06
C LYS A 127 -6.89 7.67 -7.31
N GLY A 128 -8.13 7.26 -7.13
CA GLY A 128 -8.45 6.00 -6.48
C GLY A 128 -9.85 5.52 -6.83
N LEU A 129 -10.16 4.30 -6.41
CA LEU A 129 -11.46 3.67 -6.59
C LEU A 129 -11.89 3.04 -5.27
N ILE A 130 -13.14 3.24 -4.86
CA ILE A 130 -13.80 2.37 -3.89
C ILE A 130 -14.51 1.29 -4.69
N LEU A 131 -14.19 0.04 -4.43
CA LEU A 131 -14.92 -1.11 -4.92
C LEU A 131 -15.73 -1.71 -3.78
N ILE A 132 -17.02 -1.92 -4.00
CA ILE A 132 -17.94 -2.56 -3.05
C ILE A 132 -18.65 -3.68 -3.79
N SER A 133 -18.56 -4.91 -3.28
CA SER A 133 -19.27 -6.07 -3.83
C SER A 133 -20.34 -6.62 -2.91
N GLU A 134 -20.35 -6.22 -1.63
CA GLU A 134 -21.35 -6.65 -0.67
C GLU A 134 -21.58 -5.58 0.40
N PHE A 135 -22.86 -5.34 0.71
CA PHE A 135 -23.30 -4.42 1.75
C PHE A 135 -23.84 -5.20 2.95
N SER A 136 -23.45 -4.78 4.15
CA SER A 136 -23.88 -5.37 5.44
C SER A 136 -25.33 -5.04 5.84
N SER A 137 -26.04 -4.21 5.07
CA SER A 137 -27.37 -3.72 5.41
C SER A 137 -28.23 -3.49 4.17
N GLU A 138 -29.49 -3.90 4.23
CA GLU A 138 -30.50 -3.61 3.18
C GLU A 138 -30.74 -2.10 3.01
N ASN A 139 -30.50 -1.29 4.06
CA ASN A 139 -30.61 0.17 4.02
C ASN A 139 -29.28 0.87 3.67
N HIS A 140 -28.42 0.19 2.90
CA HIS A 140 -27.17 0.77 2.43
C HIS A 140 -27.41 2.05 1.60
N PRO A 141 -26.42 2.96 1.53
CA PRO A 141 -26.58 4.16 0.74
C PRO A 141 -26.80 3.83 -0.74
N THR A 142 -27.61 4.65 -1.41
CA THR A 142 -27.75 4.58 -2.88
C THR A 142 -26.44 4.99 -3.54
N THR A 143 -26.19 4.56 -4.78
CA THR A 143 -25.00 4.96 -5.56
C THR A 143 -24.83 6.49 -5.60
N LYS A 144 -25.92 7.25 -5.79
CA LYS A 144 -25.90 8.71 -5.78
C LYS A 144 -25.47 9.30 -4.42
N GLU A 145 -25.90 8.68 -3.33
CA GLU A 145 -25.50 9.08 -1.98
C GLU A 145 -24.00 8.79 -1.74
N LEU A 146 -23.51 7.63 -2.19
CA LEU A 146 -22.09 7.28 -2.11
C LEU A 146 -21.21 8.30 -2.85
N PHE A 147 -21.56 8.64 -4.09
CA PHE A 147 -20.87 9.68 -4.87
C PHE A 147 -20.89 11.04 -4.15
N SER A 148 -22.00 11.40 -3.51
CA SER A 148 -22.08 12.67 -2.77
C SER A 148 -21.13 12.72 -1.58
N TYR A 149 -20.96 11.62 -0.84
CA TYR A 149 -20.01 11.57 0.28
C TYR A 149 -18.57 11.54 -0.21
N VAL A 150 -18.27 10.75 -1.24
CA VAL A 150 -16.94 10.70 -1.85
C VAL A 150 -16.50 12.08 -2.32
N LYS A 151 -17.36 12.80 -3.04
CA LYS A 151 -17.06 14.17 -3.51
C LYS A 151 -16.72 15.14 -2.38
N LYS A 152 -17.37 15.04 -1.22
CA LYS A 152 -17.06 15.89 -0.06
C LYS A 152 -15.74 15.51 0.63
N ILE A 153 -15.24 14.29 0.40
CA ILE A 153 -13.97 13.78 0.93
C ILE A 153 -12.81 14.14 -0.01
N GLU A 154 -13.06 14.23 -1.33
CA GLU A 154 -12.06 14.63 -2.33
C GLU A 154 -11.36 15.95 -1.97
N ASP A 155 -12.07 16.89 -1.35
CA ASP A 155 -11.50 18.15 -0.86
C ASP A 155 -10.37 17.95 0.18
N LEU A 156 -10.37 16.85 0.92
CA LEU A 156 -9.31 16.51 1.90
C LEU A 156 -8.08 15.85 1.24
N TRP A 157 -8.18 15.48 -0.04
CA TRP A 157 -7.14 14.75 -0.77
C TRP A 157 -6.00 15.65 -1.26
N GLU A 158 -6.20 16.97 -1.36
CA GLU A 158 -5.33 17.89 -2.11
C GLU A 158 -3.84 17.93 -1.68
N GLU A 159 -3.46 17.35 -0.54
CA GLU A 159 -2.12 17.53 0.02
C GLU A 159 -1.37 16.25 0.41
N ASN A 160 -1.83 15.04 0.09
CA ASN A 160 -1.14 13.84 0.58
C ASN A 160 0.32 13.76 0.04
N PRO A 161 1.35 13.93 0.89
CA PRO A 161 2.74 13.99 0.44
C PRO A 161 3.23 12.64 -0.11
N PHE A 162 2.55 11.53 0.18
CA PHE A 162 2.90 10.20 -0.32
C PHE A 162 2.53 9.97 -1.79
N GLU A 163 1.61 10.76 -2.35
CA GLU A 163 1.39 10.80 -3.81
C GLU A 163 2.49 11.59 -4.53
N LYS A 164 3.16 12.52 -3.84
CA LYS A 164 4.29 13.29 -4.38
C LYS A 164 5.60 12.47 -4.40
N LEU A 165 5.66 11.38 -3.64
CA LEU A 165 6.79 10.44 -3.69
C LEU A 165 6.70 9.65 -5.00
N LYS A 166 7.67 9.88 -5.89
CA LYS A 166 7.74 9.38 -7.27
C LYS A 166 7.27 7.92 -7.38
N GLN A 167 6.44 7.66 -8.39
CA GLN A 167 6.20 6.31 -8.92
C GLN A 167 7.55 5.64 -9.17
N MET A 168 7.71 4.43 -8.65
CA MET A 168 8.88 3.61 -8.94
C MET A 168 8.58 2.73 -10.14
N ASP A 169 9.62 2.52 -10.96
CA ASP A 169 9.58 1.53 -12.02
C ASP A 169 9.15 0.18 -11.42
N ALA A 170 8.26 -0.52 -12.13
CA ALA A 170 7.85 -1.86 -11.75
C ALA A 170 9.08 -2.74 -11.47
N PRO A 171 9.02 -3.68 -10.50
CA PRO A 171 10.12 -4.58 -10.24
C PRO A 171 10.59 -5.22 -11.54
N SER A 172 11.86 -5.04 -11.89
CA SER A 172 12.44 -5.62 -13.10
C SER A 172 12.31 -7.14 -13.03
N ARG A 173 11.98 -7.78 -14.15
CA ARG A 173 11.90 -9.26 -14.21
C ARG A 173 13.24 -9.91 -13.84
N ASP A 174 14.35 -9.21 -14.06
CA ASP A 174 15.67 -9.60 -13.59
C ASP A 174 16.21 -8.55 -12.61
N ILE A 175 16.17 -8.87 -11.32
CA ILE A 175 16.65 -7.98 -10.27
C ILE A 175 18.16 -8.02 -10.12
N LYS A 176 18.79 -9.18 -10.38
CA LYS A 176 20.26 -9.32 -10.36
C LYS A 176 20.85 -8.43 -11.46
N GLU A 177 20.28 -8.48 -12.67
CA GLU A 177 20.70 -7.61 -13.78
C GLU A 177 20.54 -6.13 -13.46
N SER A 178 19.43 -5.75 -12.82
CA SER A 178 19.18 -4.34 -12.44
C SER A 178 20.14 -3.81 -11.38
N ILE A 179 20.51 -4.64 -10.40
CA ILE A 179 21.52 -4.28 -9.40
C ILE A 179 22.89 -4.24 -10.06
N SER A 180 23.24 -5.22 -10.90
CA SER A 180 24.48 -5.24 -11.66
C SER A 180 24.65 -3.99 -12.52
N SER A 181 23.61 -3.61 -13.26
CA SER A 181 23.61 -2.41 -14.09
C SER A 181 23.74 -1.13 -13.27
N PHE A 182 23.17 -1.10 -12.05
CA PHE A 182 23.35 0.02 -11.14
C PHE A 182 24.79 0.11 -10.64
N VAL A 183 25.35 -0.99 -10.13
CA VAL A 183 26.71 -1.05 -9.59
C VAL A 183 27.76 -0.80 -10.67
N GLN A 184 27.61 -1.35 -11.88
CA GLN A 184 28.52 -1.11 -13.00
C GLN A 184 28.60 0.37 -13.37
N ARG A 185 27.47 1.10 -13.34
CA ARG A 185 27.45 2.56 -13.60
C ARG A 185 28.24 3.37 -12.58
N ILE A 186 28.37 2.86 -11.35
CA ILE A 186 29.06 3.53 -10.24
C ILE A 186 30.42 2.91 -9.91
N LYS A 187 30.79 1.80 -10.56
CA LYS A 187 32.05 1.06 -10.32
C LYS A 187 33.30 1.92 -10.55
N ASN A 188 33.23 2.87 -11.46
CA ASN A 188 34.32 3.81 -11.76
C ASN A 188 34.35 5.04 -10.82
N SER A 189 33.42 5.13 -9.87
CA SER A 189 33.44 6.18 -8.85
C SER A 189 34.36 5.77 -7.70
N LYS A 190 35.00 6.74 -7.03
CA LYS A 190 35.80 6.50 -5.82
C LYS A 190 34.92 6.14 -4.59
N ASN A 191 33.65 5.86 -4.79
CA ASN A 191 32.67 5.68 -3.72
C ASN A 191 32.66 4.23 -3.29
N ARG A 192 32.64 3.98 -1.98
CA ARG A 192 32.27 2.65 -1.47
C ARG A 192 30.76 2.48 -1.62
N ILE A 193 30.30 1.25 -1.81
CA ILE A 193 28.88 0.93 -1.84
C ILE A 193 28.52 0.19 -0.56
N ILE A 194 27.48 0.65 0.12
CA ILE A 194 26.89 -0.01 1.27
C ILE A 194 25.62 -0.70 0.80
N PHE A 195 25.51 -1.99 1.09
CA PHE A 195 24.33 -2.80 0.89
C PHE A 195 23.66 -3.03 2.25
N LEU A 196 22.36 -2.81 2.31
CA LEU A 196 21.51 -3.00 3.48
C LEU A 196 20.28 -3.79 3.05
N LYS A 197 20.17 -5.05 3.46
CA LYS A 197 18.95 -5.84 3.29
C LYS A 197 18.07 -5.67 4.52
N LEU A 198 16.83 -5.31 4.30
CA LEU A 198 15.79 -5.17 5.31
C LEU A 198 14.71 -6.23 5.06
N ASN A 199 14.41 -7.05 6.07
CA ASN A 199 13.29 -7.99 5.99
C ASN A 199 12.03 -7.37 6.63
N LEU A 200 10.91 -7.37 5.89
CA LEU A 200 9.63 -6.80 6.37
C LEU A 200 8.70 -7.81 7.06
N SER A 201 9.11 -9.06 7.27
CA SER A 201 8.18 -10.13 7.71
C SER A 201 7.59 -9.84 9.09
N ASP A 202 8.40 -9.41 10.07
CA ASP A 202 7.93 -9.11 11.43
C ASP A 202 6.95 -7.92 11.44
N LEU A 203 7.22 -6.92 10.59
CA LEU A 203 6.32 -5.79 10.40
C LEU A 203 4.97 -6.23 9.81
N LEU A 204 5.01 -7.05 8.76
CA LEU A 204 3.82 -7.57 8.09
C LEU A 204 3.00 -8.46 9.04
N GLU A 205 3.66 -9.32 9.81
CA GLU A 205 3.00 -10.20 10.78
C GLU A 205 2.29 -9.40 11.87
N LYS A 206 2.94 -8.36 12.40
CA LYS A 206 2.34 -7.52 13.43
C LYS A 206 1.14 -6.73 12.90
N LEU A 207 1.27 -6.12 11.73
CA LEU A 207 0.17 -5.38 11.10
C LEU A 207 -1.02 -6.29 10.74
N ARG A 208 -0.75 -7.56 10.41
CA ARG A 208 -1.78 -8.58 10.23
C ARG A 208 -2.52 -8.90 11.54
N LYS A 209 -1.80 -9.08 12.64
CA LYS A 209 -2.40 -9.36 13.98
C LYS A 209 -3.25 -8.20 14.50
N ASP A 210 -2.89 -6.97 14.15
CA ASP A 210 -3.62 -5.76 14.57
C ASP A 210 -4.93 -5.51 13.78
N ASN A 211 -5.35 -6.45 12.91
CA ASN A 211 -6.49 -6.28 12.00
C ASN A 211 -6.41 -4.97 11.21
N SER A 212 -5.20 -4.56 10.80
CA SER A 212 -5.07 -3.43 9.91
C SER A 212 -5.73 -3.79 8.57
N LEU A 213 -6.56 -2.90 8.03
CA LEU A 213 -7.14 -3.07 6.69
C LEU A 213 -6.08 -3.01 5.57
N LEU A 214 -4.81 -2.75 5.94
CA LEU A 214 -3.68 -2.63 5.05
C LEU A 214 -3.36 -3.96 4.39
N THR A 215 -3.15 -3.91 3.07
CA THR A 215 -2.64 -5.08 2.34
C THR A 215 -1.13 -5.21 2.49
N ASN A 216 -0.62 -6.43 2.38
CA ASN A 216 0.83 -6.69 2.33
C ASN A 216 1.52 -5.88 1.23
N SER A 217 0.86 -5.75 0.06
CA SER A 217 1.36 -4.93 -1.05
C SER A 217 1.42 -3.45 -0.68
N SER A 218 0.40 -2.92 0.00
CA SER A 218 0.39 -1.52 0.44
C SER A 218 1.50 -1.22 1.44
N ILE A 219 1.76 -2.13 2.38
CA ILE A 219 2.84 -1.99 3.37
C ILE A 219 4.21 -2.02 2.67
N LYS A 220 4.43 -2.98 1.76
CA LYS A 220 5.67 -3.08 0.98
C LYS A 220 5.90 -1.83 0.13
N ASN A 221 4.90 -1.38 -0.62
CA ASN A 221 5.00 -0.19 -1.47
C ASN A 221 5.28 1.06 -0.61
N SER A 222 4.65 1.17 0.55
CA SER A 222 4.89 2.22 1.53
C SER A 222 6.32 2.21 2.04
N ALA A 223 6.80 1.05 2.50
CA ALA A 223 8.18 0.85 2.95
C ALA A 223 9.19 1.24 1.87
N ILE A 224 8.97 0.80 0.63
CA ILE A 224 9.82 1.13 -0.51
C ILE A 224 9.83 2.64 -0.77
N LYS A 225 8.67 3.32 -0.77
CA LYS A 225 8.59 4.78 -0.96
C LYS A 225 9.38 5.55 0.11
N ILE A 226 9.26 5.13 1.37
CA ILE A 226 10.00 5.72 2.50
C ILE A 226 11.50 5.58 2.27
N LEU A 227 11.96 4.36 2.00
CA LEU A 227 13.37 4.06 1.80
C LEU A 227 13.92 4.77 0.54
N SER A 228 13.14 4.86 -0.53
CA SER A 228 13.52 5.56 -1.75
C SER A 228 13.66 7.07 -1.53
N SER A 229 12.82 7.66 -0.68
CA SER A 229 12.97 9.06 -0.27
C SER A 229 14.27 9.28 0.52
N PHE A 230 14.64 8.30 1.36
CA PHE A 230 15.86 8.34 2.15
C PHE A 230 17.13 8.26 1.29
N VAL A 231 17.12 7.45 0.22
CA VAL A 231 18.30 7.22 -0.63
C VAL A 231 18.37 8.07 -1.89
N GLN A 232 17.40 8.93 -2.14
CA GLN A 232 17.08 9.54 -3.45
C GLN A 232 18.27 10.14 -4.24
N LYS A 233 19.31 10.64 -3.56
CA LYS A 233 20.51 11.24 -4.18
C LYS A 233 21.78 10.41 -4.02
N ARG A 234 21.73 9.36 -3.21
CA ARG A 234 22.90 8.63 -2.75
C ARG A 234 22.78 7.13 -3.00
N GLY A 235 21.71 6.65 -3.62
CA GLY A 235 21.46 5.23 -3.61
C GLY A 235 20.23 4.81 -4.40
N LYS A 236 19.89 3.54 -4.27
CA LYS A 236 18.72 2.95 -4.90
C LYS A 236 18.10 1.89 -3.99
N VAL A 237 16.80 1.69 -4.11
CA VAL A 237 16.06 0.64 -3.41
C VAL A 237 15.60 -0.39 -4.42
N PHE A 238 15.76 -1.67 -4.08
CA PHE A 238 15.35 -2.81 -4.88
C PHE A 238 14.47 -3.72 -4.02
N GLN A 239 13.32 -4.13 -4.55
CA GLN A 239 12.44 -5.08 -3.86
C GLN A 239 12.84 -6.50 -4.21
N LEU A 240 13.33 -7.26 -3.23
CA LEU A 240 13.71 -8.67 -3.41
C LEU A 240 12.51 -9.62 -3.19
N VAL A 241 12.78 -10.92 -3.26
CA VAL A 241 11.85 -12.00 -2.87
C VAL A 241 11.66 -12.05 -1.33
N ASN A 242 10.65 -12.79 -0.85
CA ASN A 242 10.45 -13.09 0.58
C ASN A 242 10.33 -11.87 1.53
N ASN A 243 9.74 -10.77 1.05
CA ASN A 243 9.57 -9.52 1.82
C ASN A 243 10.88 -8.78 2.10
N ASP A 244 11.97 -9.17 1.45
CA ASP A 244 13.24 -8.47 1.56
C ASP A 244 13.28 -7.23 0.67
N ILE A 245 13.93 -6.18 1.17
CA ILE A 245 14.25 -4.96 0.42
C ILE A 245 15.74 -4.74 0.52
N LEU A 246 16.40 -4.59 -0.63
CA LEU A 246 17.80 -4.21 -0.71
C LEU A 246 17.94 -2.72 -0.93
N ILE A 247 18.67 -2.07 -0.04
CA ILE A 247 19.00 -0.65 -0.09
C ILE A 247 20.48 -0.56 -0.46
N THR A 248 20.79 0.19 -1.51
CA THR A 248 22.16 0.53 -1.88
C THR A 248 22.44 1.99 -1.57
N LEU A 249 23.61 2.27 -1.00
CA LEU A 249 24.07 3.62 -0.65
C LEU A 249 25.50 3.84 -1.12
N LEU A 250 25.75 4.98 -1.74
CA LEU A 250 27.04 5.51 -2.14
C LEU A 250 27.61 6.31 -0.98
N ASP A 251 28.81 5.96 -0.56
CA ASP A 251 29.55 6.73 0.43
C ASP A 251 30.91 7.15 -0.12
N ASN A 252 31.03 8.45 -0.32
CA ASN A 252 32.15 9.06 -1.03
C ASN A 252 33.43 9.15 -0.17
N GLN A 253 33.36 8.90 1.15
CA GLN A 253 34.52 9.11 2.05
C GLN A 253 34.53 8.19 3.29
N GLY A 254 33.69 7.15 3.34
CA GLY A 254 33.58 6.30 4.52
C GLY A 254 32.86 6.94 5.70
N THR A 255 32.15 8.06 5.45
CA THR A 255 31.49 8.90 6.46
C THR A 255 30.17 8.33 6.97
N ILE A 256 29.59 7.39 6.23
CA ILE A 256 28.28 6.85 6.54
C ILE A 256 28.41 5.75 7.60
N SER A 257 27.73 5.91 8.73
CA SER A 257 27.59 4.83 9.72
C SER A 257 26.34 3.99 9.42
N ILE A 258 26.53 2.68 9.25
CA ILE A 258 25.42 1.73 9.01
C ILE A 258 24.42 1.78 10.16
N THR A 259 24.91 1.81 11.40
CA THR A 259 24.05 1.87 12.60
C THR A 259 23.19 3.13 12.62
N VAL A 260 23.75 4.27 12.22
CA VAL A 260 23.01 5.54 12.14
C VAL A 260 21.92 5.46 11.07
N ILE A 261 22.20 4.86 9.91
CA ILE A 261 21.19 4.63 8.87
C ILE A 261 20.06 3.74 9.40
N GLN A 262 20.40 2.61 10.01
CA GLN A 262 19.41 1.68 10.57
C GLN A 262 18.53 2.37 11.61
N GLN A 263 19.10 3.19 12.50
CA GLN A 263 18.36 3.99 13.46
C GLN A 263 17.42 5.00 12.79
N GLN A 264 17.88 5.68 11.74
CA GLN A 264 17.04 6.63 10.99
C GLN A 264 15.90 5.93 10.24
N ILE A 265 16.15 4.77 9.64
CA ILE A 265 15.11 3.94 9.01
C ILE A 265 14.11 3.49 10.07
N ASN A 266 14.56 2.96 11.20
CA ASN A 266 13.69 2.55 12.31
C ASN A 266 12.81 3.71 12.80
N ALA A 267 13.40 4.89 13.00
CA ALA A 267 12.65 6.08 13.41
C ALA A 267 11.62 6.51 12.36
N ALA A 268 11.97 6.46 11.08
CA ALA A 268 11.04 6.76 9.98
C ALA A 268 9.87 5.77 9.95
N PHE A 269 10.13 4.46 10.05
CA PHE A 269 9.08 3.45 10.09
C PHE A 269 8.17 3.61 11.32
N LYS A 270 8.73 3.85 12.51
CA LYS A 270 7.97 4.09 13.74
C LYS A 270 7.11 5.36 13.66
N SER A 271 7.63 6.43 13.07
CA SER A 271 6.89 7.67 12.83
C SER A 271 5.72 7.44 11.87
N ILE A 272 5.92 6.62 10.84
CA ILE A 272 4.99 6.49 9.72
C ILE A 272 3.88 5.45 9.98
N PHE A 273 4.19 4.32 10.63
CA PHE A 273 3.22 3.25 10.92
C PHE A 273 2.70 3.30 12.38
N SER A 274 2.78 4.48 13.02
CA SER A 274 2.34 4.80 14.38
C SER A 274 3.08 4.07 15.53
N ASN A 275 2.85 4.54 16.77
CA ASN A 275 3.36 3.95 18.03
C ASN A 275 3.03 2.46 18.22
N LYS A 276 2.16 1.88 17.38
CA LYS A 276 1.86 0.45 17.36
C LYS A 276 3.11 -0.41 17.08
N LEU A 277 4.14 0.17 16.48
CA LEU A 277 5.41 -0.52 16.18
C LEU A 277 6.51 -0.37 17.24
N ASN A 278 6.21 0.13 18.44
CA ASN A 278 7.26 0.30 19.47
C ASN A 278 8.04 -0.98 19.81
N SER A 279 7.45 -2.17 19.53
CA SER A 279 8.08 -3.48 19.74
C SER A 279 8.45 -4.23 18.45
N VAL A 280 8.45 -3.59 17.28
CA VAL A 280 8.99 -4.22 16.05
C VAL A 280 10.42 -3.76 15.87
N ASP A 281 11.35 -4.69 16.02
CA ASP A 281 12.72 -4.51 15.62
C ASP A 281 12.85 -4.99 14.18
N LEU A 282 13.21 -4.06 13.28
CA LEU A 282 13.47 -4.40 11.90
C LEU A 282 14.79 -5.17 11.81
N ASN A 283 14.76 -6.31 11.12
CA ASN A 283 15.95 -7.13 10.92
C ASN A 283 16.74 -6.64 9.72
N TYR A 284 18.02 -6.37 9.94
CA TYR A 284 18.95 -5.88 8.93
C TYR A 284 20.11 -6.84 8.73
N GLU A 285 20.47 -7.05 7.47
CA GLU A 285 21.76 -7.60 7.06
C GLU A 285 22.50 -6.51 6.28
N SER A 286 23.80 -6.35 6.50
CA SER A 286 24.54 -5.25 5.88
C SER A 286 25.94 -5.66 5.45
N LEU A 287 26.37 -5.16 4.30
CA LEU A 287 27.68 -5.44 3.74
C LEU A 287 28.25 -4.19 3.05
N ILE A 288 29.55 -3.92 3.25
CA ILE A 288 30.25 -2.83 2.57
C ILE A 288 31.08 -3.43 1.44
N TRP A 289 30.80 -3.01 0.22
CA TRP A 289 31.60 -3.35 -0.94
C TRP A 289 32.74 -2.37 -1.11
N LYS A 290 33.97 -2.90 -1.12
CA LYS A 290 35.18 -2.15 -1.46
C LYS A 290 35.87 -2.67 -2.73
N ASP A 291 35.99 -3.98 -2.95
CA ASP A 291 36.64 -4.52 -4.16
C ASP A 291 36.24 -5.99 -4.52
N ASN A 292 35.19 -6.55 -3.91
CA ASN A 292 34.78 -7.94 -4.18
C ASN A 292 34.11 -8.09 -5.56
N SER A 293 33.99 -9.31 -6.10
CA SER A 293 33.09 -9.51 -7.25
C SER A 293 31.67 -9.12 -6.84
N ILE A 294 30.98 -8.37 -7.71
CA ILE A 294 29.58 -8.02 -7.50
C ILE A 294 28.72 -9.28 -7.40
N ASP A 295 29.06 -10.32 -8.15
CA ASP A 295 28.32 -11.58 -8.18
C ASP A 295 28.31 -12.22 -6.78
N THR A 296 29.44 -12.19 -6.07
CA THR A 296 29.53 -12.69 -4.69
C THR A 296 28.60 -11.94 -3.73
N ILE A 297 28.41 -10.63 -3.94
CA ILE A 297 27.46 -9.83 -3.13
C ILE A 297 26.03 -10.15 -3.51
N LEU A 298 25.75 -10.30 -4.80
CA LEU A 298 24.42 -10.63 -5.28
C LEU A 298 23.99 -12.02 -4.81
N ASP A 299 24.89 -13.00 -4.82
CA ASP A 299 24.60 -14.35 -4.34
C ASP A 299 24.41 -14.40 -2.83
N HIS A 300 25.07 -13.51 -2.09
CA HIS A 300 24.85 -13.35 -0.65
C HIS A 300 23.44 -12.83 -0.33
N PHE A 301 22.97 -11.80 -1.04
CA PHE A 301 21.67 -11.18 -0.76
C PHE A 301 20.49 -11.79 -1.53
N ILE A 302 20.76 -12.43 -2.66
CA ILE A 302 19.80 -13.02 -3.59
C ILE A 302 20.31 -14.44 -3.89
N PRO A 303 20.20 -15.37 -2.92
CA PRO A 303 20.53 -16.76 -3.17
C PRO A 303 19.65 -17.29 -4.30
N ASP A 304 20.23 -18.08 -5.19
CA ASP A 304 19.46 -18.73 -6.24
C ASP A 304 18.33 -19.54 -5.58
N ALA A 305 17.12 -19.40 -6.11
CA ALA A 305 16.00 -20.19 -5.63
C ALA A 305 16.38 -21.67 -5.74
N PRO A 306 16.10 -22.51 -4.74
CA PRO A 306 16.31 -23.95 -4.88
C PRO A 306 15.55 -24.39 -6.13
N ALA A 307 16.23 -25.11 -7.02
CA ALA A 307 15.61 -25.66 -8.22
C ALA A 307 14.39 -26.49 -7.79
N THR A 308 13.19 -25.97 -8.04
CA THR A 308 11.91 -26.64 -7.80
C THR A 308 11.56 -27.54 -8.97
#